data_AF-A0A6L6IV00-F1
#
_entry.id   AF-A0A6L6IV00-F1
#
_cell.length_a   1.000
_cell.length_b   1.000
_cell.length_c   1.000
_cell.angle_alpha   90.00
_cell.angle_beta   90.00
_cell.angle_gamma   90.00
#
_symmetry.space_group_name_H-M   'P 1'
#
loop_
_entity.id
_entity.type
_entity.pdbx_description
1 polymer ?
#
loop_
_entity_poly.entity_id
_entity_poly.type
_entity_poly.pdbx_seq_one_letter_code
_entity_poly.pdbx_strand_id
1 'polypeptide(L)' 'MSKSTQPRISEPAAPPKRRRLDPDTQQLVERLRSARTANEMAVIVGLKPIKGRSGPKIAY' A
#
# COMPACT_ATOMS: atom_id res chain seq x y z
N MET A 1 -43.54 -12.47 -11.48
CA MET A 1 -42.65 -12.42 -10.29
C MET A 1 -41.56 -11.37 -10.55
N SER A 2 -41.84 -10.10 -10.26
CA SER A 2 -40.92 -8.99 -10.53
C SER A 2 -39.92 -8.84 -9.38
N LYS A 3 -38.65 -9.18 -9.61
CA LYS A 3 -37.58 -8.95 -8.62
C LYS A 3 -37.03 -7.54 -8.81
N SER A 4 -37.41 -6.63 -7.90
CA SER A 4 -36.85 -5.28 -7.78
C SER A 4 -35.37 -5.39 -7.39
N THR A 5 -34.47 -5.03 -8.31
CA THR A 5 -33.04 -4.87 -8.02
C THR A 5 -32.84 -3.42 -7.62
N GLN A 6 -32.88 -3.14 -6.32
CA GLN A 6 -32.46 -1.84 -5.82
C GLN A 6 -30.92 -1.77 -5.83
N PRO A 7 -30.30 -0.70 -6.35
CA PRO A 7 -28.86 -0.52 -6.29
C PRO A 7 -28.45 -0.25 -4.84
N ARG A 8 -27.52 -1.06 -4.34
CA ARG A 8 -26.95 -0.93 -2.99
C ARG A 8 -26.19 0.40 -2.93
N ILE A 9 -26.71 1.37 -2.18
CA ILE A 9 -26.03 2.62 -1.89
C ILE A 9 -24.77 2.28 -1.07
N SER A 10 -23.60 2.39 -1.67
CA SER A 10 -22.32 2.33 -0.97
C SER A 10 -22.05 3.70 -0.34
N GLU A 11 -22.27 3.81 0.96
CA GLU A 11 -21.85 4.98 1.72
C GLU A 11 -20.32 5.16 1.59
N PRO A 12 -19.81 6.40 1.39
CA PRO A 12 -18.39 6.64 1.36
C PRO A 12 -17.81 6.36 2.74
N ALA A 13 -16.87 5.40 2.81
CA ALA A 13 -16.20 5.04 4.05
C ALA A 13 -15.58 6.29 4.72
N ALA A 14 -15.86 6.48 6.00
CA ALA A 14 -15.33 7.60 6.77
C ALA A 14 -13.78 7.60 6.71
N PRO A 15 -13.14 8.79 6.60
CA PRO A 15 -11.69 8.85 6.52
C PRO A 15 -11.08 8.32 7.82
N PRO A 16 -10.04 7.47 7.74
CA PRO A 16 -9.44 6.87 8.93
C PRO A 16 -8.87 7.98 9.83
N LYS A 17 -9.21 7.94 11.13
CA LYS A 17 -8.62 8.82 12.15
C LYS A 17 -7.09 8.66 12.11
N ARG A 18 -6.38 9.73 11.76
CA ARG A 18 -4.91 9.78 11.78
C ARG A 18 -4.43 9.67 13.23
N ARG A 19 -4.08 8.47 13.67
CA ARG A 19 -3.32 8.27 14.92
C ARG A 19 -1.93 8.86 14.73
N ARG A 20 -1.42 9.61 15.71
CA ARG A 20 -0.02 10.04 15.71
C ARG A 20 0.84 8.78 15.76
N LEU A 21 1.67 8.61 14.74
CA LEU A 21 2.60 7.49 14.64
C LEU A 21 3.74 7.71 15.64
N ASP A 22 4.22 6.62 16.23
CA ASP A 22 5.42 6.61 17.06
C ASP A 22 6.64 7.13 16.27
N PRO A 23 7.62 7.83 16.88
CA PRO A 23 8.79 8.35 16.18
C PRO A 23 9.54 7.31 15.33
N ASP A 24 9.66 6.07 15.81
CA ASP A 24 10.33 5.00 15.07
C ASP A 24 9.53 4.61 13.82
N THR A 25 8.21 4.63 13.95
CA THR A 25 7.30 4.39 12.82
C THR A 25 7.38 5.53 11.81
N GLN A 26 7.54 6.78 12.25
CA GLN A 26 7.71 7.92 11.35
C GLN A 26 9.00 7.80 10.53
N GLN A 27 10.12 7.47 11.17
CA GLN A 27 11.39 7.24 10.46
C GLN A 27 11.32 6.05 9.49
N LEU A 28 10.60 4.98 9.86
CA LEU A 28 10.37 3.86 8.95
C LEU A 28 9.57 4.31 7.72
N VAL A 29 8.49 5.08 7.91
CA VAL A 29 7.65 5.60 6.83
C VAL A 29 8.44 6.54 5.92
N GLU A 30 9.30 7.41 6.48
CA GLU A 30 10.15 8.30 5.69
C GLU A 30 11.14 7.52 4.81
N ARG A 31 11.78 6.48 5.36
CA ARG A 31 12.67 5.59 4.59
C ARG A 31 11.91 4.86 3.49
N LEU A 32 10.72 4.33 3.79
CA LEU A 32 9.88 3.67 2.79
C LEU A 32 9.44 4.63 1.68
N ARG A 33 9.15 5.89 2.03
CA ARG A 33 8.73 6.92 1.07
C ARG A 33 9.87 7.34 0.13
N SER A 34 11.12 7.25 0.56
CA SER A 34 12.27 7.58 -0.28
C SER A 34 12.72 6.42 -1.19
N ALA A 35 12.25 5.20 -0.93
CA ALA A 35 12.59 4.02 -1.74
C ALA A 35 12.02 4.10 -3.16
N ARG A 36 12.87 3.81 -4.16
CA ARG A 36 12.53 3.83 -5.58
C ARG A 36 12.28 2.45 -6.17
N THR A 37 12.75 1.40 -5.49
CA THR A 37 12.66 0.02 -5.96
C THR A 37 12.06 -0.92 -4.92
N ALA A 38 11.46 -2.02 -5.38
CA ALA A 38 10.93 -3.05 -4.48
C ALA A 38 12.03 -3.69 -3.61
N ASN A 39 13.26 -3.76 -4.12
CA ASN A 39 14.39 -4.27 -3.36
C ASN A 39 14.86 -3.29 -2.28
N GLU A 40 14.84 -1.98 -2.53
CA GLU A 40 15.09 -0.98 -1.48
C GLU A 40 14.06 -1.07 -0.35
N MET A 41 12.77 -1.19 -0.70
CA MET A 41 11.72 -1.41 0.29
C MET A 41 11.97 -2.69 1.10
N ALA A 42 12.31 -3.80 0.44
CA ALA A 42 12.61 -5.06 1.11
C ALA A 42 13.75 -4.94 2.12
N VAL A 43 14.83 -4.23 1.78
CA VAL A 43 15.95 -3.98 2.70
C VAL A 43 15.51 -3.15 3.91
N ILE A 44 14.71 -2.10 3.70
CA ILE A 44 14.22 -1.22 4.79
C ILE A 44 13.39 -2.00 5.81
N VAL A 45 12.57 -2.95 5.35
CA VAL A 45 11.74 -3.79 6.24
C VAL A 45 12.44 -5.07 6.72
N GLY A 46 13.72 -5.26 6.39
CA GLY A 46 14.50 -6.43 6.83
C GLY A 46 14.20 -7.73 6.09
N LEU A 47 13.58 -7.66 4.92
CA LEU A 47 13.33 -8.81 4.05
C LEU A 47 14.51 -9.06 3.10
N LYS A 48 14.62 -10.31 2.64
CA LYS A 48 15.59 -10.65 1.59
C LYS A 48 15.22 -9.91 0.28
N PRO A 49 16.21 -9.43 -0.49
CA PRO A 49 15.96 -8.85 -1.81
C PRO A 49 15.21 -9.84 -2.71
N ILE A 50 14.27 -9.31 -3.49
CA ILE A 50 13.48 -10.08 -4.43
C ILE A 50 14.41 -10.48 -5.59
N LYS A 51 14.62 -11.79 -5.75
CA LYS A 51 15.33 -12.36 -6.89
C LYS A 51 14.30 -12.58 -8.03
N GLY A 52 14.63 -12.17 -9.26
CA GLY A 52 13.72 -12.25 -10.42
C GLY A 52 13.23 -10.88 -10.90
N ARG A 53 12.15 -10.81 -11.70
CA ARG A 53 11.59 -9.55 -12.20
C ARG A 53 10.93 -8.76 -11.06
N SER A 54 11.72 -7.99 -10.32
CA SER A 54 11.25 -7.04 -9.28
C SER A 54 10.98 -5.63 -9.81
N GLY A 55 11.20 -5.40 -11.12
CA GLY A 55 10.91 -4.14 -11.80
C GLY A 55 9.54 -4.13 -12.50
N PRO A 56 9.09 -2.95 -12.99
CA PRO A 56 7.85 -2.84 -13.76
C PRO A 56 7.90 -3.83 -14.93
N LYS A 57 6.85 -4.65 -15.09
CA LYS A 57 6.61 -5.33 -16.36
C LYS A 57 6.24 -4.23 -17.36
N ILE A 58 7.25 -3.67 -18.03
CA ILE A 58 7.00 -2.99 -19.30
C ILE A 58 6.59 -4.11 -20.26
N ALA A 59 5.30 -4.27 -20.46
CA ALA A 59 4.77 -5.09 -21.54
C ALA A 59 4.95 -4.26 -22.82
N TYR A 60 5.78 -4.75 -23.74
CA TYR A 60 5.83 -4.28 -25.12
C TYR A 60 4.77 -5.01 -25.93
#